data_AF-A0A1Q4AJ78-F1
#
_entry.id   AF-A0A1Q4AJ78-F1
#
_cell.length_a   1.000
_cell.length_b   1.000
_cell.length_c   1.000
_cell.angle_alpha   90.00
_cell.angle_beta   90.00
_cell.angle_gamma   90.00
#
_symmetry.space_group_name_H-M   'P 1'
#
loop_
_entity.id
_entity.type
_entity.pdbx_description
1 polymer ?
#
loop_
_entity_poly.entity_id
_entity_poly.type
_entity_poly.pdbx_seq_one_letter_code
_entity_poly.pdbx_strand_id
1 'polypeptide(L)' 'MPLLPVDFATGDASVRLQEAAMIRKLKSGQYRLYSRKKDDKTGKRRNLGTFDTREAAQKHEREVQYFKRH' A
#
# COMPACT_ATOMS: atom_id res chain seq x y z
N MET A 1 24.33 15.08 -32.33
CA MET A 1 23.07 14.67 -31.68
C MET A 1 23.20 13.24 -31.17
N PRO A 2 23.62 13.02 -29.91
CA PRO A 2 23.28 11.81 -29.17
C PRO A 2 22.19 12.10 -28.13
N LEU A 3 21.21 11.21 -28.09
CA LEU A 3 20.04 11.24 -27.23
C LEU A 3 20.45 10.94 -25.79
N LEU A 4 20.09 11.82 -24.84
CA LEU A 4 20.18 11.51 -23.41
C LEU A 4 19.09 10.50 -23.04
N PRO A 5 19.39 9.39 -22.35
CA PRO A 5 18.37 8.67 -21.61
C PRO A 5 17.97 9.54 -20.41
N VAL A 6 16.73 10.01 -20.40
CA VAL A 6 16.12 10.64 -19.24
C VAL A 6 15.80 9.53 -18.23
N ASP A 7 16.75 9.25 -17.35
CA ASP A 7 16.50 8.45 -16.15
C ASP A 7 15.48 9.22 -15.28
N PHE A 8 14.21 8.89 -15.44
CA PHE A 8 13.12 9.37 -14.59
C PHE A 8 13.27 8.74 -13.21
N ALA A 9 14.17 9.30 -12.40
CA ALA A 9 14.23 9.09 -10.96
C ALA A 9 12.92 9.63 -10.34
N THR A 10 11.86 8.81 -10.42
CA THR A 10 10.60 9.05 -9.71
C THR A 10 10.79 8.66 -8.25
N GLY A 11 11.54 9.50 -7.54
CA GLY A 11 11.63 9.50 -6.08
C GLY A 11 10.35 10.06 -5.47
N ASP A 12 9.47 9.15 -5.06
CA ASP A 12 8.80 9.18 -3.75
C ASP A 12 7.98 10.44 -3.35
N ALA A 13 7.05 10.86 -4.20
CA ALA A 13 5.83 11.55 -3.75
C ALA A 13 4.60 10.61 -3.68
N SER A 14 4.70 9.45 -4.34
CA SER A 14 3.63 8.46 -4.47
C SER A 14 3.48 7.52 -3.27
N VAL A 15 4.53 7.33 -2.45
CA VAL A 15 4.50 6.36 -1.35
C VAL A 15 3.62 6.84 -0.20
N ARG A 16 3.63 8.14 0.13
CA ARG A 16 2.79 8.71 1.20
C ARG A 16 1.29 8.68 0.89
N LEU A 17 0.90 8.88 -0.38
CA LEU A 17 -0.52 8.79 -0.81
C LEU A 17 -1.01 7.32 -0.87
N GLN A 18 -0.12 6.36 -1.13
CA GLN A 18 -0.48 4.94 -1.19
C GLN A 18 -0.84 4.34 0.17
N GLU A 19 -0.26 4.82 1.26
CA GLU A 19 -0.55 4.34 2.63
C GLU A 19 -1.99 4.62 3.03
N ALA A 20 -2.50 5.82 2.73
CA ALA A 20 -3.91 6.14 2.90
C ALA A 20 -4.83 5.34 1.95
N ALA A 21 -4.35 4.98 0.75
CA ALA A 21 -5.11 4.24 -0.25
C ALA A 21 -5.21 2.72 0.02
N MET A 22 -4.49 2.18 1.01
CA MET A 22 -4.52 0.76 1.34
C MET A 22 -5.63 0.38 2.32
N ILE A 23 -6.09 1.31 3.15
CA ILE A 23 -7.17 1.05 4.12
C ILE A 23 -8.49 1.54 3.52
N ARG A 24 -9.41 0.61 3.26
CA ARG A 24 -10.75 0.91 2.71
C ARG A 24 -11.84 0.59 3.71
N LYS A 25 -12.78 1.51 3.93
CA LYS A 25 -14.01 1.24 4.68
C LYS A 25 -15.00 0.41 3.85
N LEU A 26 -15.51 -0.67 4.44
CA LEU A 26 -16.53 -1.53 3.86
C LEU A 26 -17.93 -1.01 4.17
N LYS A 27 -18.93 -1.46 3.42
CA LYS A 27 -20.35 -1.16 3.69
C LYS A 27 -20.80 -1.69 5.06
N SER A 28 -20.14 -2.74 5.56
CA SER A 28 -20.36 -3.28 6.91
C SER A 28 -19.83 -2.41 8.05
N GLY A 29 -19.12 -1.32 7.75
CA GLY A 29 -18.49 -0.44 8.75
C GLY A 29 -17.05 -0.83 9.10
N GLN A 30 -16.62 -2.05 8.78
CA GLN A 30 -15.26 -2.53 8.98
C GLN A 30 -14.25 -1.90 8.00
N TYR A 31 -12.97 -1.99 8.32
CA TYR A 31 -11.84 -1.45 7.57
C TYR A 31 -10.96 -2.58 7.05
N ARG A 32 -10.74 -2.63 5.74
CA ARG A 32 -9.88 -3.63 5.12
C ARG A 32 -8.54 -3.03 4.72
N LEU A 33 -7.45 -3.70 5.10
CA LEU A 33 -6.10 -3.35 4.67
C LEU A 33 -5.72 -4.16 3.43
N TYR A 34 -5.28 -3.47 2.38
CA TYR A 34 -4.75 -4.08 1.17
C TYR A 34 -3.23 -3.98 1.10
N SER A 35 -2.61 -4.86 0.31
CA SER A 35 -1.18 -4.78 0.00
C SER A 35 -0.84 -3.56 -0.87
N ARG A 36 0.36 -3.02 -0.66
CA ARG A 36 0.90 -1.89 -1.45
C ARG A 36 1.04 -2.25 -2.92
N LYS A 37 1.77 -3.34 -3.16
CA LYS A 37 1.96 -3.91 -4.49
C LYS A 37 0.75 -4.75 -4.88
N LYS A 38 0.39 -4.69 -6.15
CA LYS A 38 -0.50 -5.64 -6.78
C LYS A 38 0.27 -6.94 -6.99
N ASP A 39 -0.46 -8.04 -7.01
CA ASP A 39 0.05 -9.33 -7.43
C ASP A 39 0.29 -9.30 -8.94
N ASP A 40 1.49 -9.69 -9.38
CA ASP A 40 1.90 -9.60 -10.79
C ASP A 40 1.15 -10.60 -11.68
N LYS A 41 0.63 -11.69 -11.12
CA LYS A 41 -0.10 -12.73 -11.86
C LYS A 41 -1.58 -12.37 -12.02
N THR A 42 -2.18 -11.77 -11.01
CA THR A 42 -3.64 -11.51 -10.98
C THR A 42 -4.01 -10.02 -11.11
N GLY A 43 -3.05 -9.11 -11.00
CA GLY A 43 -3.26 -7.67 -11.01
C GLY A 43 -4.01 -7.12 -9.79
N LYS A 44 -4.30 -7.97 -8.80
CA LYS A 44 -5.13 -7.64 -7.63
C LYS A 44 -4.25 -7.37 -6.42
N ARG A 45 -4.71 -6.46 -5.54
CA ARG A 45 -4.09 -6.27 -4.23
C ARG A 45 -4.57 -7.38 -3.28
N ARG A 46 -3.67 -7.88 -2.44
CA ARG A 46 -3.98 -8.89 -1.43
C ARG A 46 -4.67 -8.22 -0.25
N ASN A 47 -5.65 -8.90 0.33
CA ASN A 47 -6.22 -8.53 1.62
C ASN A 47 -5.24 -8.96 2.72
N LEU A 48 -4.78 -8.00 3.53
CA LEU A 48 -3.86 -8.22 4.64
C LEU A 48 -4.58 -8.29 6.00
N GLY A 49 -5.89 -8.00 6.04
CA GLY A 49 -6.68 -8.03 7.25
C GLY A 49 -7.94 -7.18 7.13
N THR A 50 -8.95 -7.52 7.93
CA THR A 50 -10.15 -6.70 8.11
C THR A 50 -10.30 -6.42 9.60
N PHE A 51 -10.54 -5.15 9.94
CA PHE A 51 -10.46 -4.59 11.29
C PHE A 51 -11.72 -3.79 11.59
N ASP A 52 -12.15 -3.75 12.84
CA ASP A 52 -13.34 -2.98 13.22
C ASP A 52 -13.09 -1.47 13.27
N THR A 53 -11.83 -1.07 13.50
CA THR A 53 -11.43 0.35 13.57
C THR A 53 -10.34 0.69 12.56
N ARG A 54 -10.30 1.98 12.17
CA ARG A 54 -9.27 2.50 11.28
C ARG A 54 -7.88 2.47 11.94
N GLU A 55 -7.83 2.72 13.24
CA GLU A 55 -6.59 2.72 14.02
C GLU A 55 -5.94 1.34 14.09
N ALA A 56 -6.75 0.29 14.29
CA ALA A 56 -6.24 -1.09 14.26
C ALA A 56 -5.63 -1.43 12.91
N ALA A 57 -6.28 -1.04 11.80
CA ALA A 57 -5.75 -1.24 10.46
C ALA A 57 -4.44 -0.47 10.22
N GLN A 58 -4.29 0.75 10.76
CA GLN A 58 -3.05 1.53 10.66
C GLN A 58 -1.91 0.95 11.50
N LYS A 59 -2.20 0.50 12.73
CA LYS A 59 -1.20 -0.16 13.57
C LYS A 59 -0.68 -1.41 12.88
N HIS A 60 -1.56 -2.22 12.31
CA HIS A 60 -1.17 -3.41 11.58
C HIS A 60 -0.34 -3.11 10.32
N GLU A 61 -0.65 -2.02 9.61
CA GLU A 61 0.15 -1.57 8.47
C GLU A 61 1.60 -1.24 8.88
N ARG A 62 1.78 -0.52 10.00
CA ARG A 62 3.10 -0.23 10.55
C ARG A 62 3.85 -1.50 10.96
N GLU A 63 3.17 -2.44 11.60
CA GLU A 63 3.73 -3.75 11.97
C GLU A 63 4.20 -4.52 10.73
N VAL A 64 3.35 -4.65 9.71
CA VAL A 64 3.68 -5.32 8.44
C VAL A 64 4.89 -4.68 7.76
N GLN A 65 5.00 -3.35 7.82
CA GLN A 65 6.12 -2.63 7.23
C GLN A 65 7.41 -2.79 8.03
N TYR A 66 7.31 -2.89 9.36
CA TYR A 66 8.44 -3.18 10.23
C TYR A 66 9.03 -4.57 9.92
N PHE A 67 8.17 -5.60 9.83
CA PHE A 67 8.61 -6.97 9.54
C PHE A 67 9.21 -7.17 8.14
N LYS A 68 8.97 -6.27 7.18
CA LYS A 68 9.55 -6.37 5.83
C LYS A 68 10.93 -5.73 5.70
N ARG A 69 11.38 -4.98 6.72
CA ARG A 69 12.67 -4.29 6.73
C ARG A 69 13.76 -5.08 7.47
N HIS A 70 13.42 -6.24 8.00
CA HIS A 70 14.32 -7.21 8.63
C HIS A 70 14.21 -8.53 7.87
#